data_AF-A0A1D7QXA9-F1
#
_entry.id   AF-A0A1D7QXA9-F1
#
_cell.length_a   1.000
_cell.length_b   1.000
_cell.length_c   1.000
_cell.angle_alpha   90.00
_cell.angle_beta   90.00
_cell.angle_gamma   90.00
#
_symmetry.space_group_name_H-M   'P 1'
#
loop_
_entity.id
_entity.type
_entity.pdbx_description
1 polymer ?
#
loop_
_entity_poly.entity_id
_entity_poly.type
_entity_poly.pdbx_seq_one_letter_code
_entity_poly.pdbx_strand_id
1 'polypeptide(L)'
;MPTLQPSFLGKKVFIDKTSHRNYTIKYERFVPPRKIHALLFEQDVPVIFAVLDKDGRFLDSFFLSNKTTADSAEAMEEYKKIAERKAKHKVTQDDLHDALKPEKEAKMKNKNIKKHLKDEHLEDIKHQWPSRLISLQNADGEADNSLIMETLKEAIEEANGQKAYDFILSHRLDQLIPMLSQHVTSTPELIRTVPDSYLSSDHPEVVYQFLLNAAEHVDLQQRGGVEMILRQGERVDLVHHDNLMKRLLTVLMKRVKEETDLKPTAWLSKSVHDKDLRSSISSMLKEKK
;
A
#
# COMPACT_ATOMS: atom_id res chain seq x y z
N MET A 1 -0.39 5.53 20.75
CA MET A 1 0.33 5.46 19.46
C MET A 1 -0.68 5.61 18.34
N PRO A 2 -0.38 6.37 17.27
CA PRO A 2 -1.29 6.45 16.13
C PRO A 2 -1.32 5.08 15.43
N THR A 3 -2.44 4.37 15.56
CA THR A 3 -2.69 3.11 14.85
C THR A 3 -2.99 3.42 13.39
N LEU A 4 -2.34 2.73 12.47
CA LEU A 4 -2.67 2.80 11.03
C LEU A 4 -4.17 2.55 10.84
N GLN A 5 -4.79 3.31 9.94
CA GLN A 5 -6.21 3.17 9.66
C GLN A 5 -6.51 1.74 9.16
N PRO A 6 -7.60 1.08 9.59
CA PRO A 6 -7.99 -0.18 8.98
C PRO A 6 -8.56 0.02 7.57
N SER A 7 -8.58 -1.06 6.80
CA SER A 7 -9.45 -1.20 5.62
C SER A 7 -10.40 -2.37 5.87
N PHE A 8 -11.70 -2.15 5.60
CA PHE A 8 -12.74 -3.18 5.69
C PHE A 8 -13.25 -3.60 4.31
N LEU A 9 -12.61 -3.12 3.24
CA LEU A 9 -12.98 -3.43 1.88
C LEU A 9 -12.90 -4.95 1.61
N GLY A 10 -13.98 -5.52 1.07
CA GLY A 10 -14.16 -6.95 0.84
C GLY A 10 -14.61 -7.77 2.07
N LYS A 11 -14.72 -7.16 3.26
CA LYS A 11 -15.21 -7.89 4.44
C LYS A 11 -16.69 -8.24 4.31
N LYS A 12 -17.02 -9.49 4.65
CA LYS A 12 -18.39 -10.02 4.73
C LYS A 12 -18.98 -9.74 6.12
N VAL A 13 -20.17 -9.15 6.14
CA VAL A 13 -20.95 -8.79 7.33
C VAL A 13 -22.22 -9.62 7.35
N PHE A 14 -22.48 -10.28 8.47
CA PHE A 14 -23.66 -11.12 8.68
C PHE A 14 -24.63 -10.43 9.64
N ILE A 15 -25.93 -10.38 9.31
CA ILE A 15 -26.95 -9.75 10.18
C ILE A 15 -27.09 -10.51 11.50
N ASP A 16 -27.04 -11.83 11.42
CA ASP A 16 -27.04 -12.70 12.58
C ASP A 16 -26.09 -13.88 12.32
N LYS A 17 -25.61 -14.53 13.39
CA LYS A 17 -24.64 -15.63 13.31
C LYS A 17 -25.24 -16.92 12.71
N THR A 18 -26.55 -16.96 12.50
CA THR A 18 -27.31 -18.13 12.03
C THR A 18 -27.71 -18.02 10.56
N SER A 19 -27.62 -16.83 9.98
CA SER A 19 -28.05 -16.49 8.63
C SER A 19 -26.91 -16.70 7.65
N HIS A 20 -27.23 -17.37 6.55
CA HIS A 20 -26.33 -17.44 5.39
C HIS A 20 -26.26 -16.13 4.61
N ARG A 21 -27.16 -15.17 4.90
CA ARG A 21 -27.18 -13.87 4.23
C ARG A 21 -26.05 -13.01 4.76
N ASN A 22 -25.16 -12.62 3.85
CA ASN A 22 -24.06 -11.71 4.13
C ASN A 22 -24.08 -10.53 3.17
N TYR A 23 -23.46 -9.45 3.60
CA TYR A 23 -23.24 -8.25 2.81
C TYR A 23 -21.75 -7.96 2.74
N THR A 24 -21.26 -7.52 1.60
CA THR A 24 -19.83 -7.22 1.42
C THR A 24 -19.62 -5.72 1.39
N ILE A 25 -18.64 -5.22 2.14
CA ILE A 25 -18.21 -3.82 2.04
C ILE A 25 -17.46 -3.64 0.71
N LYS A 26 -18.05 -2.93 -0.26
CA LYS A 26 -17.41 -2.63 -1.56
C LYS A 26 -17.07 -1.14 -1.76
N TYR A 27 -17.44 -0.31 -0.79
CA TYR A 27 -17.07 1.10 -0.74
C TYR A 27 -16.82 1.46 0.71
N GLU A 28 -15.71 2.17 0.95
CA GLU A 28 -15.43 2.81 2.23
C GLU A 28 -14.75 4.15 2.00
N ARG A 29 -14.98 5.09 2.92
CA ARG A 29 -14.34 6.39 2.92
C ARG A 29 -14.04 6.80 4.35
N PHE A 30 -12.78 7.14 4.60
CA PHE A 30 -12.39 7.71 5.89
C PHE A 30 -12.95 9.12 6.04
N VAL A 31 -13.58 9.36 7.19
CA VAL A 31 -14.08 10.67 7.60
C VAL A 31 -13.38 11.04 8.91
N PRO A 32 -12.42 11.98 8.86
CA PRO A 32 -11.70 12.41 10.06
C PRO A 32 -12.65 12.89 11.18
N PRO A 33 -12.30 12.66 12.45
CA PRO A 33 -11.03 12.10 12.90
C PRO A 33 -10.99 10.57 13.02
N ARG A 34 -12.13 9.87 13.03
CA ARG A 34 -12.18 8.43 13.42
C ARG A 34 -13.34 7.62 12.82
N LYS A 35 -14.07 8.16 11.85
CA LYS A 35 -15.24 7.48 11.26
C LYS A 35 -14.89 6.92 9.89
N ILE A 36 -15.55 5.83 9.53
CA ILE A 36 -15.48 5.27 8.18
C ILE A 36 -16.92 5.13 7.68
N HIS A 37 -17.23 5.80 6.58
CA HIS A 37 -18.51 5.65 5.91
C HIS A 37 -18.38 4.49 4.94
N ALA A 38 -19.26 3.49 5.06
CA ALA A 38 -19.21 2.28 4.26
C ALA A 38 -20.55 2.03 3.56
N LEU A 39 -20.49 1.49 2.34
CA LEU A 39 -21.65 0.90 1.68
C LEU A 39 -21.45 -0.61 1.64
N LEU A 40 -22.45 -1.32 2.16
CA LEU A 40 -22.51 -2.76 2.17
C LEU A 40 -23.46 -3.21 1.06
N PHE A 41 -23.03 -4.24 0.34
CA PHE A 41 -23.66 -4.71 -0.88
C PHE A 41 -24.24 -6.09 -0.70
N GLU A 42 -25.44 -6.28 -1.24
CA GLU A 42 -25.96 -7.60 -1.56
C GLU A 42 -25.70 -7.84 -3.04
N GLN A 43 -24.86 -8.82 -3.35
CA GLN A 43 -24.31 -8.99 -4.70
C GLN A 43 -23.64 -7.68 -5.17
N ASP A 44 -24.14 -7.05 -6.23
CA ASP A 44 -23.61 -5.79 -6.79
C ASP A 44 -24.48 -4.57 -6.49
N VAL A 45 -25.49 -4.69 -5.63
CA VAL A 45 -26.39 -3.59 -5.27
C VAL A 45 -26.06 -3.07 -3.86
N PRO A 46 -25.78 -1.76 -3.69
CA PRO A 46 -25.61 -1.17 -2.37
C PRO A 46 -26.96 -1.17 -1.65
N VAL A 47 -27.01 -1.73 -0.45
CA VAL A 47 -28.27 -1.92 0.30
C VAL A 47 -28.24 -1.32 1.69
N ILE A 48 -27.06 -1.22 2.32
CA ILE A 48 -26.90 -0.67 3.66
C ILE A 48 -25.81 0.41 3.63
N PHE A 49 -26.11 1.55 4.24
CA PHE A 49 -25.10 2.51 4.64
C PHE A 49 -24.75 2.29 6.10
N ALA A 50 -23.46 2.35 6.42
CA ALA A 50 -22.96 2.20 7.76
C ALA A 50 -21.90 3.25 8.09
N VAL A 51 -21.86 3.66 9.35
CA VAL A 51 -20.77 4.42 9.94
C VAL A 51 -20.04 3.49 10.89
N LEU A 52 -18.77 3.24 10.61
CA LEU A 52 -17.90 2.38 11.41
C LEU A 52 -16.90 3.24 12.20
N ASP A 53 -16.47 2.74 13.35
CA ASP A 53 -15.26 3.24 14.00
C ASP A 53 -13.99 2.58 13.43
N LYS A 54 -12.83 3.01 13.94
CA LYS A 54 -11.51 2.46 13.56
C LYS A 54 -11.29 0.99 13.93
N ASP A 55 -12.15 0.41 14.77
CA ASP A 55 -12.07 -1.00 15.18
C ASP A 55 -13.08 -1.85 14.40
N GLY A 56 -13.83 -1.24 13.46
CA GLY A 56 -14.83 -1.89 12.63
C GLY A 56 -16.19 -2.06 13.30
N ARG A 57 -16.43 -1.40 14.44
CA ARG A 57 -17.71 -1.44 15.13
C ARG A 57 -18.69 -0.50 14.47
N PHE A 58 -19.92 -0.97 14.29
CA PHE A 58 -21.02 -0.16 13.78
C PHE A 58 -21.41 0.90 14.80
N LEU A 59 -21.26 2.17 14.43
CA LEU A 59 -21.75 3.34 15.16
C LEU A 59 -23.18 3.69 14.76
N ASP A 60 -23.50 3.54 13.47
CA ASP A 60 -24.84 3.63 12.91
C ASP A 60 -24.92 2.74 11.66
N SER A 61 -26.11 2.23 11.35
CA SER A 61 -26.36 1.51 10.10
C SER A 61 -27.85 1.46 9.79
N PHE A 62 -28.20 1.61 8.52
CA PHE A 62 -29.58 1.47 8.06
C PHE A 62 -29.65 1.02 6.61
N PHE A 63 -30.75 0.37 6.26
CA PHE A 63 -31.06 0.05 4.87
C PHE A 63 -31.35 1.33 4.08
N LEU A 64 -30.73 1.45 2.91
CA LEU A 64 -30.91 2.58 1.99
C LEU A 64 -32.35 2.71 1.46
N SER A 65 -33.14 1.63 1.51
CA SER A 65 -34.57 1.65 1.21
C SER A 65 -35.41 2.41 2.24
N ASN A 66 -34.92 2.51 3.48
CA ASN A 66 -35.71 3.00 4.61
C ASN A 66 -35.39 4.45 4.98
N LYS A 67 -34.17 4.90 4.71
CA LYS A 67 -33.65 6.20 5.17
C LYS A 67 -32.57 6.70 4.22
N THR A 68 -32.56 8.02 4.03
CA THR A 68 -31.48 8.75 3.36
C THR A 68 -31.02 9.89 4.26
N THR A 69 -29.73 9.97 4.50
CA THR A 69 -29.04 11.06 5.20
C THR A 69 -28.15 11.81 4.23
N ALA A 70 -27.64 12.99 4.61
CA ALA A 70 -26.66 13.71 3.81
C ALA A 70 -25.41 12.86 3.53
N ASP A 71 -24.89 12.19 4.58
CA ASP A 71 -23.71 11.33 4.47
C ASP A 71 -23.92 10.12 3.55
N SER A 72 -25.08 9.46 3.65
CA SER A 72 -25.40 8.32 2.79
C SER A 72 -25.65 8.75 1.34
N ALA A 73 -26.26 9.92 1.13
CA ALA A 73 -26.48 10.47 -0.21
C ALA A 73 -25.14 10.83 -0.87
N GLU A 74 -24.21 11.43 -0.13
CA GLU A 74 -22.87 11.75 -0.62
C GLU A 74 -22.08 10.48 -0.97
N ALA A 75 -22.10 9.46 -0.10
CA ALA A 75 -21.43 8.20 -0.36
C ALA A 75 -21.99 7.49 -1.60
N MET A 76 -23.32 7.49 -1.78
CA MET A 76 -23.97 6.92 -2.95
C MET A 76 -23.64 7.67 -4.24
N GLU A 77 -23.61 9.01 -4.21
CA GLU A 77 -23.25 9.82 -5.37
C GLU A 77 -21.79 9.61 -5.78
N GLU A 78 -20.88 9.54 -4.81
CA GLU A 78 -19.47 9.26 -5.09
C GLU A 78 -19.28 7.84 -5.63
N TYR A 79 -19.93 6.84 -5.03
CA TYR A 79 -19.92 5.47 -5.55
C TYR A 79 -20.47 5.40 -6.98
N LYS A 80 -21.54 6.14 -7.29
CA LYS A 80 -22.12 6.18 -8.63
C LYS A 80 -21.13 6.70 -9.66
N LYS A 81 -20.38 7.76 -9.38
CA LYS A 81 -19.32 8.26 -10.28
C LYS A 81 -18.26 7.20 -10.54
N ILE A 82 -17.83 6.49 -9.50
CA ILE A 82 -16.85 5.40 -9.59
C ILE A 82 -17.41 4.28 -10.47
N ALA A 83 -18.65 3.85 -10.20
CA ALA A 83 -19.30 2.77 -10.95
C ALA A 83 -19.50 3.12 -12.43
N GLU A 84 -19.94 4.34 -12.75
CA GLU A 84 -20.08 4.82 -14.13
C GLU A 84 -18.75 4.88 -14.86
N ARG A 85 -17.67 5.24 -14.15
CA ARG A 85 -16.33 5.21 -14.72
C ARG A 85 -15.89 3.78 -15.01
N LYS A 86 -16.10 2.87 -14.06
CA LYS A 86 -15.72 1.44 -14.17
C LYS A 86 -16.53 0.70 -15.23
N ALA A 87 -17.76 1.11 -15.49
CA ALA A 87 -18.59 0.56 -16.58
C ALA A 87 -17.99 0.81 -17.98
N LYS A 88 -17.04 1.74 -18.12
CA LYS A 88 -16.31 1.97 -19.38
C LYS A 88 -15.26 0.91 -19.66
N HIS A 89 -14.81 0.19 -18.64
CA HIS A 89 -13.89 -0.92 -18.78
C HIS A 89 -14.65 -2.15 -19.30
N LYS A 90 -14.16 -2.76 -20.38
CA LYS A 90 -14.80 -3.93 -21.02
C LYS A 90 -14.45 -5.22 -20.28
N VAL A 91 -14.83 -5.29 -19.01
CA VAL A 91 -14.57 -6.44 -18.12
C VAL A 91 -15.89 -6.92 -17.54
N THR A 92 -16.20 -8.20 -17.79
CA THR A 92 -17.43 -8.85 -17.30
C THR A 92 -17.24 -9.44 -15.90
N GLN A 93 -18.32 -9.81 -15.21
CA GLN A 93 -18.23 -10.52 -13.93
C GLN A 93 -17.49 -11.86 -14.07
N ASP A 94 -17.70 -12.59 -15.17
CA ASP A 94 -16.97 -13.83 -15.45
C ASP A 94 -15.47 -13.58 -15.61
N ASP A 95 -15.07 -12.49 -16.26
CA ASP A 95 -13.66 -12.10 -16.39
C ASP A 95 -13.05 -11.77 -15.01
N LEU A 96 -13.79 -11.07 -14.14
CA LEU A 96 -13.34 -10.72 -12.80
C LEU A 96 -13.17 -11.96 -11.91
N HIS A 97 -14.10 -12.91 -11.97
CA HIS A 97 -13.98 -14.18 -11.24
C HIS A 97 -12.84 -15.05 -11.76
N ASP A 98 -12.60 -15.07 -13.07
CA ASP A 98 -11.45 -15.78 -13.65
C ASP A 98 -10.13 -15.12 -13.22
N ALA A 99 -10.10 -13.79 -13.07
CA ALA A 99 -8.94 -13.02 -12.65
C ALA A 99 -8.54 -13.18 -11.16
N LEU A 100 -9.38 -13.84 -10.35
CA LEU A 100 -9.01 -14.24 -8.99
C LEU A 100 -8.01 -15.41 -8.96
N LYS A 101 -7.76 -16.04 -10.11
CA LYS A 101 -6.82 -17.15 -10.25
C LYS A 101 -5.45 -16.65 -10.72
N PRO A 102 -4.38 -17.42 -10.44
CA PRO A 102 -3.08 -17.19 -11.07
C PRO A 102 -3.16 -17.30 -12.60
N GLU A 103 -2.25 -16.63 -13.31
CA GLU A 103 -2.22 -16.64 -14.79
C GLU A 103 -2.25 -18.04 -15.41
N LYS A 104 -1.58 -19.02 -14.78
CA LYS A 104 -1.50 -20.39 -15.28
C LYS A 104 -2.84 -21.15 -15.20
N GLU A 105 -3.76 -20.70 -14.36
CA GLU A 105 -5.04 -21.34 -14.09
C GLU A 105 -6.24 -20.54 -14.63
N ALA A 106 -6.03 -19.24 -14.88
CA ALA A 106 -7.01 -18.36 -15.49
C ALA A 106 -7.25 -18.76 -16.96
N LYS A 107 -8.53 -18.78 -17.36
CA LYS A 107 -8.91 -19.07 -18.75
C LYS A 107 -8.60 -17.91 -19.68
N MET A 108 -8.61 -16.68 -19.18
CA MET A 108 -8.31 -15.44 -19.90
C MET A 108 -9.05 -15.33 -21.24
N LYS A 109 -10.36 -15.64 -21.25
CA LYS A 109 -11.19 -15.57 -22.47
C LYS A 109 -11.13 -14.18 -23.11
N ASN A 110 -11.10 -13.14 -22.28
CA ASN A 110 -10.79 -11.79 -22.71
C ASN A 110 -9.27 -11.60 -22.85
N LYS A 111 -8.78 -11.54 -24.10
CA LYS A 111 -7.35 -11.39 -24.41
C LYS A 111 -6.70 -10.13 -23.83
N ASN A 112 -7.50 -9.10 -23.52
CA ASN A 112 -7.02 -7.83 -22.99
C ASN A 112 -7.22 -7.71 -21.47
N ILE A 113 -7.59 -8.80 -20.77
CA ILE A 113 -7.97 -8.75 -19.36
C ILE A 113 -6.88 -8.12 -18.49
N LYS A 114 -5.61 -8.51 -18.65
CA LYS A 114 -4.49 -7.94 -17.87
C LYS A 114 -4.39 -6.42 -18.03
N LYS A 115 -4.48 -5.94 -19.27
CA LYS A 115 -4.48 -4.50 -19.56
C LYS A 115 -5.65 -3.80 -18.88
N HIS A 116 -6.86 -4.35 -18.99
CA HIS A 116 -8.05 -3.73 -18.39
C HIS A 116 -7.98 -3.69 -16.86
N LEU A 117 -7.47 -4.75 -16.21
CA LEU A 117 -7.25 -4.76 -14.76
C LEU A 117 -6.19 -3.74 -14.35
N LYS A 118 -5.07 -3.67 -15.08
CA LYS A 118 -4.02 -2.68 -14.83
C LYS A 118 -4.51 -1.24 -15.02
N ASP A 119 -5.23 -0.96 -16.11
CA ASP A 119 -5.79 0.37 -16.40
C ASP A 119 -6.77 0.80 -15.29
N GLU A 120 -7.55 -0.13 -14.76
CA GLU A 120 -8.45 0.12 -13.63
C GLU A 120 -7.69 0.38 -12.33
N HIS A 121 -6.66 -0.41 -12.01
CA HIS A 121 -5.79 -0.17 -10.85
C HIS A 121 -5.11 1.19 -10.92
N LEU A 122 -4.57 1.58 -12.08
CA LEU A 122 -3.97 2.89 -12.29
C LEU A 122 -4.97 4.02 -12.08
N GLU A 123 -6.23 3.82 -12.49
CA GLU A 123 -7.30 4.78 -12.27
C GLU A 123 -7.67 4.90 -10.78
N ASP A 124 -7.79 3.77 -10.08
CA ASP A 124 -8.05 3.72 -8.64
C ASP A 124 -6.91 4.39 -7.85
N ILE A 125 -5.64 4.10 -8.17
CA ILE A 125 -4.46 4.75 -7.58
C ILE A 125 -4.46 6.26 -7.89
N LYS A 126 -4.77 6.66 -9.12
CA LYS A 126 -4.73 8.07 -9.53
C LYS A 126 -5.71 8.93 -8.73
N HIS A 127 -6.90 8.40 -8.44
CA HIS A 127 -8.01 9.10 -7.78
C HIS A 127 -8.20 8.73 -6.31
N GLN A 128 -7.40 7.80 -5.78
CA GLN A 128 -7.51 7.29 -4.41
C GLN A 128 -8.90 6.67 -4.12
N TRP A 129 -9.42 5.93 -5.09
CA TRP A 129 -10.74 5.31 -4.99
C TRP A 129 -10.69 3.96 -4.25
N PRO A 130 -11.76 3.58 -3.52
CA PRO A 130 -11.93 2.23 -3.04
C PRO A 130 -12.02 1.26 -4.24
N SER A 131 -11.08 0.32 -4.29
CA SER A 131 -10.93 -0.54 -5.46
C SER A 131 -11.88 -1.74 -5.43
N ARG A 132 -12.70 -1.91 -6.47
CA ARG A 132 -13.55 -3.10 -6.61
C ARG A 132 -12.72 -4.37 -6.82
N LEU A 133 -11.54 -4.25 -7.44
CA LEU A 133 -10.64 -5.39 -7.68
C LEU A 133 -10.07 -5.89 -6.35
N ILE A 134 -9.63 -4.96 -5.49
CA ILE A 134 -9.17 -5.30 -4.13
C ILE A 134 -10.33 -5.82 -3.28
N SER A 135 -11.50 -5.20 -3.36
CA SER A 135 -12.70 -5.70 -2.66
C SER A 135 -13.04 -7.13 -3.04
N LEU A 136 -12.94 -7.47 -4.34
CA LEU A 136 -13.21 -8.81 -4.85
C LEU A 136 -12.14 -9.80 -4.40
N GLN A 137 -10.86 -9.44 -4.54
CA GLN A 137 -9.74 -10.24 -4.06
C GLN A 137 -9.85 -10.55 -2.55
N ASN A 138 -10.18 -9.55 -1.74
CA ASN A 138 -10.33 -9.73 -0.29
C ASN A 138 -11.55 -10.57 0.09
N ALA A 139 -12.62 -10.52 -0.69
CA ALA A 139 -13.86 -11.23 -0.40
C ALA A 139 -13.83 -12.70 -0.84
N ASP A 140 -13.26 -12.96 -2.01
CA ASP A 140 -13.41 -14.22 -2.75
C ASP A 140 -12.08 -14.74 -3.36
N GLY A 141 -10.97 -14.01 -3.21
CA GLY A 141 -9.66 -14.44 -3.71
C GLY A 141 -9.02 -15.50 -2.82
N GLU A 142 -8.47 -16.54 -3.44
CA GLU A 142 -7.79 -17.64 -2.75
C GLU A 142 -6.26 -17.64 -2.96
N ALA A 143 -5.78 -16.91 -3.97
CA ALA A 143 -4.39 -16.87 -4.37
C ALA A 143 -3.81 -15.44 -4.26
N ASP A 144 -2.68 -15.30 -3.56
CA ASP A 144 -1.94 -14.04 -3.40
C ASP A 144 -1.29 -13.55 -4.72
N ASN A 145 -1.17 -14.44 -5.69
CA ASN A 145 -0.66 -14.20 -7.04
C ASN A 145 -1.75 -14.31 -8.10
N SER A 146 -2.98 -13.91 -7.77
CA SER A 146 -4.05 -13.78 -8.76
C SER A 146 -3.68 -12.76 -9.86
N LEU A 147 -4.33 -12.84 -11.02
CA LEU A 147 -4.18 -11.83 -12.07
C LEU A 147 -4.50 -10.42 -11.56
N ILE A 148 -5.45 -10.28 -10.63
CA ILE A 148 -5.76 -9.00 -9.98
C ILE A 148 -4.54 -8.47 -9.21
N MET A 149 -3.88 -9.30 -8.42
CA MET A 149 -2.73 -8.88 -7.61
C MET A 149 -1.46 -8.70 -8.45
N GLU A 150 -1.28 -9.50 -9.50
CA GLU A 150 -0.18 -9.33 -10.46
C GLU A 150 -0.29 -7.99 -11.20
N THR A 151 -1.47 -7.68 -11.75
CA THR A 151 -1.69 -6.41 -12.47
C THR A 151 -1.67 -5.19 -11.54
N LEU A 152 -2.00 -5.36 -10.25
CA LEU A 152 -1.82 -4.31 -9.25
C LEU A 152 -0.34 -3.98 -9.04
N LYS A 153 0.53 -5.00 -8.95
CA LYS A 153 1.98 -4.80 -8.82
C LYS A 153 2.53 -4.01 -10.01
N GLU A 154 2.13 -4.39 -11.22
CA GLU A 154 2.48 -3.65 -12.45
C GLU A 154 1.94 -2.20 -12.44
N ALA A 155 0.74 -1.98 -11.90
CA ALA A 155 0.18 -0.64 -11.77
C ALA A 155 0.93 0.21 -10.73
N ILE A 156 1.36 -0.38 -9.62
CA ILE A 156 2.18 0.28 -8.59
C ILE A 156 3.56 0.68 -9.14
N GLU A 157 4.16 -0.16 -9.98
CA GLU A 157 5.42 0.14 -10.68
C GLU A 157 5.31 1.35 -11.61
N GLU A 158 4.18 1.51 -12.30
CA GLU A 158 3.97 2.61 -13.27
C GLU A 158 3.41 3.89 -12.64
N ALA A 159 2.69 3.78 -11.54
CA ALA A 159 2.05 4.92 -10.89
C ALA A 159 3.07 5.90 -10.27
N ASN A 160 2.61 7.11 -9.95
CA ASN A 160 3.38 8.02 -9.11
C ASN A 160 3.58 7.40 -7.71
N GLY A 161 4.82 7.37 -7.23
CA GLY A 161 5.19 6.70 -5.97
C GLY A 161 4.40 7.16 -4.75
N GLN A 162 4.13 8.47 -4.60
CA GLN A 162 3.34 8.97 -3.47
C GLN A 162 1.88 8.55 -3.56
N LYS A 163 1.27 8.60 -4.76
CA LYS A 163 -0.11 8.13 -4.95
C LYS A 163 -0.23 6.63 -4.71
N ALA A 164 0.75 5.86 -5.15
CA ALA A 164 0.80 4.41 -4.90
C ALA A 164 0.92 4.13 -3.39
N TYR A 165 1.75 4.89 -2.67
CA TYR A 165 1.86 4.80 -1.22
C TYR A 165 0.52 5.06 -0.51
N ASP A 166 -0.13 6.18 -0.81
CA ASP A 166 -1.42 6.55 -0.20
C ASP A 166 -2.50 5.50 -0.51
N PHE A 167 -2.48 4.95 -1.72
CA PHE A 167 -3.39 3.89 -2.15
C PHE A 167 -3.16 2.58 -1.39
N ILE A 168 -1.90 2.14 -1.28
CA ILE A 168 -1.53 0.93 -0.51
C ILE A 168 -1.93 1.09 0.96
N LEU A 169 -1.66 2.26 1.55
CA LEU A 169 -1.96 2.55 2.95
C LEU A 169 -3.46 2.55 3.22
N SER A 170 -4.26 3.16 2.35
CA SER A 170 -5.73 3.22 2.49
C SER A 170 -6.40 1.85 2.34
N HIS A 171 -5.80 0.94 1.55
CA HIS A 171 -6.31 -0.41 1.33
C HIS A 171 -5.65 -1.47 2.23
N ARG A 172 -4.70 -1.07 3.08
CA ARG A 172 -3.92 -1.96 3.96
C ARG A 172 -3.26 -3.14 3.23
N LEU A 173 -2.66 -2.81 2.09
CA LEU A 173 -1.85 -3.73 1.29
C LEU A 173 -0.38 -3.63 1.68
N ASP A 174 -0.12 -3.60 2.99
CA ASP A 174 1.15 -3.26 3.63
C ASP A 174 2.34 -4.09 3.07
N GLN A 175 2.07 -5.34 2.62
CA GLN A 175 3.02 -6.23 1.97
C GLN A 175 3.60 -5.69 0.64
N LEU A 176 2.94 -4.71 0.01
CA LEU A 176 3.39 -4.09 -1.24
C LEU A 176 4.24 -2.83 -1.02
N ILE A 177 4.30 -2.30 0.21
CA ILE A 177 5.12 -1.13 0.54
C ILE A 177 6.59 -1.32 0.13
N PRO A 178 7.25 -2.47 0.35
CA PRO A 178 8.65 -2.65 -0.07
C PRO A 178 8.88 -2.48 -1.57
N MET A 179 7.86 -2.67 -2.42
CA MET A 179 7.96 -2.45 -3.87
C MET A 179 8.07 -0.97 -4.24
N LEU A 180 7.66 -0.07 -3.34
CA LEU A 180 7.78 1.36 -3.57
C LEU A 180 9.24 1.86 -3.50
N SER A 181 10.18 1.01 -3.07
CA SER A 181 11.60 1.32 -3.06
C SER A 181 12.14 1.75 -4.43
N GLN A 182 11.60 1.20 -5.52
CA GLN A 182 12.01 1.58 -6.88
C GLN A 182 11.68 3.04 -7.22
N HIS A 183 10.72 3.64 -6.50
CA HIS A 183 10.30 5.02 -6.70
C HIS A 183 11.12 6.02 -5.90
N VAL A 184 12.07 5.60 -5.04
CA VAL A 184 12.80 6.53 -4.16
C VAL A 184 13.66 7.54 -4.91
N THR A 185 14.04 7.25 -6.16
CA THR A 185 14.76 8.19 -7.02
C THR A 185 13.83 9.30 -7.55
N SER A 186 12.59 8.96 -7.91
CA SER A 186 11.60 9.92 -8.43
C SER A 186 10.76 10.58 -7.32
N THR A 187 10.64 9.92 -6.17
CA THR A 187 9.86 10.33 -4.99
C THR A 187 10.66 10.06 -3.70
N PRO A 188 11.75 10.82 -3.42
CA PRO A 188 12.62 10.59 -2.27
C PRO A 188 11.92 10.67 -0.92
N GLU A 189 10.81 11.42 -0.83
CA GLU A 189 10.02 11.61 0.38
C GLU A 189 9.54 10.29 0.99
N LEU A 190 9.37 9.24 0.17
CA LEU A 190 8.99 7.91 0.62
C LEU A 190 9.95 7.34 1.66
N ILE A 191 11.26 7.66 1.55
CA ILE A 191 12.28 7.23 2.51
C ILE A 191 11.95 7.72 3.92
N ARG A 192 11.28 8.87 4.07
CA ARG A 192 10.83 9.39 5.36
C ARG A 192 9.40 8.95 5.70
N THR A 193 8.48 9.06 4.75
CA THR A 193 7.04 8.85 4.99
C THR A 193 6.71 7.41 5.39
N VAL A 194 7.37 6.42 4.78
CA VAL A 194 7.16 5.00 5.11
C VAL A 194 7.58 4.70 6.56
N PRO A 195 8.83 4.97 7.00
CA PRO A 195 9.19 4.83 8.41
C PRO A 195 8.29 5.61 9.36
N ASP A 196 7.92 6.86 9.03
CA ASP A 196 7.05 7.66 9.90
C ASP A 196 5.69 6.99 10.18
N SER A 197 5.19 6.21 9.22
CA SER A 197 3.88 5.55 9.34
C SER A 197 3.98 4.17 10.00
N TYR A 198 5.05 3.42 9.75
CA TYR A 198 5.17 2.01 10.16
C TYR A 198 6.15 1.76 11.32
N LEU A 199 7.03 2.70 11.66
CA LEU A 199 8.05 2.45 12.70
C LEU A 199 7.45 2.22 14.08
N SER A 200 6.31 2.86 14.36
CA SER A 200 5.53 2.68 15.60
C SER A 200 4.35 1.73 15.45
N SER A 201 4.22 1.06 14.30
CA SER A 201 3.18 0.04 14.09
C SER A 201 3.68 -1.34 14.51
N ASP A 202 2.76 -2.30 14.56
CA ASP A 202 3.07 -3.70 14.86
C ASP A 202 3.82 -4.42 13.71
N HIS A 203 4.20 -3.68 12.65
CA HIS A 203 4.78 -4.21 11.41
C HIS A 203 6.14 -3.57 11.04
N PRO A 204 7.15 -3.61 11.93
CA PRO A 204 8.47 -3.03 11.65
C PRO A 204 9.20 -3.67 10.46
N GLU A 205 8.88 -4.93 10.13
CA GLU A 205 9.44 -5.67 9.01
C GLU A 205 9.22 -4.98 7.65
N VAL A 206 8.09 -4.27 7.52
CA VAL A 206 7.75 -3.52 6.31
C VAL A 206 8.77 -2.40 6.09
N VAL A 207 9.12 -1.68 7.16
CA VAL A 207 10.14 -0.61 7.11
C VAL A 207 11.51 -1.19 6.76
N TYR A 208 11.86 -2.35 7.32
CA TYR A 208 13.17 -2.96 7.12
C TYR A 208 13.36 -3.36 5.67
N GLN A 209 12.38 -4.07 5.10
CA GLN A 209 12.41 -4.50 3.70
C GLN A 209 12.40 -3.30 2.77
N PHE A 210 11.56 -2.30 3.03
CA PHE A 210 11.51 -1.09 2.23
C PHE A 210 12.85 -0.34 2.23
N LEU A 211 13.47 -0.11 3.39
CA LEU A 211 14.75 0.62 3.47
C LEU A 211 15.90 -0.15 2.82
N LEU A 212 15.95 -1.48 2.96
CA LEU A 212 16.95 -2.31 2.28
C LEU A 212 16.80 -2.23 0.77
N ASN A 213 15.58 -2.39 0.25
CA ASN A 213 15.35 -2.26 -1.18
C ASN A 213 15.61 -0.82 -1.65
N ALA A 214 15.28 0.19 -0.85
CA ALA A 214 15.56 1.60 -1.18
C ALA A 214 17.06 1.85 -1.33
N ALA A 215 17.89 1.22 -0.50
CA ALA A 215 19.34 1.27 -0.62
C ALA A 215 19.85 0.63 -1.93
N GLU A 216 19.09 -0.28 -2.55
CA GLU A 216 19.40 -0.86 -3.86
C GLU A 216 19.05 0.09 -5.03
N HIS A 217 18.09 1.00 -4.85
CA HIS A 217 17.60 1.87 -5.93
C HIS A 217 18.04 3.34 -5.83
N VAL A 218 18.43 3.82 -4.64
CA VAL A 218 18.81 5.22 -4.44
C VAL A 218 19.98 5.60 -5.35
N ASP A 219 19.93 6.81 -5.91
CA ASP A 219 21.06 7.37 -6.64
C ASP A 219 22.22 7.66 -5.66
N LEU A 220 23.36 6.98 -5.87
CA LEU A 220 24.56 7.11 -5.03
C LEU A 220 25.20 8.50 -5.10
N GLN A 221 24.88 9.31 -6.11
CA GLN A 221 25.31 10.70 -6.25
C GLN A 221 24.36 11.67 -5.52
N GLN A 222 23.10 11.26 -5.31
CA GLN A 222 22.09 12.05 -4.60
C GLN A 222 22.28 11.92 -3.09
N ARG A 223 23.20 12.73 -2.56
CA ARG A 223 23.60 12.75 -1.14
C ARG A 223 22.43 12.76 -0.16
N GLY A 224 21.39 13.56 -0.44
CA GLY A 224 20.22 13.68 0.42
C GLY A 224 19.47 12.35 0.60
N GLY A 225 19.31 11.56 -0.46
CA GLY A 225 18.65 10.26 -0.40
C GLY A 225 19.46 9.25 0.41
N VAL A 226 20.77 9.17 0.15
CA VAL A 226 21.70 8.29 0.88
C VAL A 226 21.72 8.61 2.37
N GLU A 227 21.91 9.88 2.72
CA GLU A 227 21.94 10.31 4.13
C GLU A 227 20.60 10.02 4.81
N MET A 228 19.47 10.25 4.11
CA MET A 228 18.14 9.99 4.66
C MET A 228 17.90 8.50 4.92
N ILE A 229 18.30 7.60 4.02
CA ILE A 229 18.21 6.14 4.24
C ILE A 229 19.00 5.74 5.49
N LEU A 230 20.24 6.22 5.62
CA LEU A 230 21.10 5.88 6.75
C LEU A 230 20.54 6.40 8.08
N ARG A 231 19.99 7.62 8.11
CA ARG A 231 19.31 8.17 9.30
C ARG A 231 18.08 7.35 9.69
N GLN A 232 17.27 6.90 8.73
CA GLN A 232 16.11 6.07 9.06
C GLN A 232 16.55 4.68 9.55
N GLY A 233 17.65 4.15 9.03
CA GLY A 233 18.30 2.95 9.57
C GLY A 233 18.72 3.11 11.04
N GLU A 234 19.41 4.21 11.37
CA GLU A 234 19.79 4.54 12.75
C GLU A 234 18.56 4.66 13.67
N ARG A 235 17.52 5.34 13.19
CA ARG A 235 16.26 5.49 13.94
C ARG A 235 15.58 4.15 14.20
N VAL A 236 15.58 3.25 13.21
CA VAL A 236 15.10 1.87 13.38
C VAL A 236 15.90 1.14 14.45
N ASP A 237 17.22 1.18 14.37
CA ASP A 237 18.11 0.49 15.32
C ASP A 237 17.89 0.99 16.75
N LEU A 238 17.61 2.28 16.92
CA LEU A 238 17.27 2.87 18.22
C LEU A 238 15.92 2.40 18.78
N VAL A 239 14.90 2.24 17.92
CA VAL A 239 13.54 1.86 18.35
C VAL A 239 13.43 0.35 18.60
N HIS A 240 14.04 -0.45 17.75
CA HIS A 240 13.84 -1.91 17.72
C HIS A 240 15.09 -2.71 18.12
N HIS A 241 16.20 -2.04 18.47
CA HIS A 241 17.46 -2.67 18.85
C HIS A 241 18.03 -3.64 17.78
N ASP A 242 17.85 -3.30 16.50
CA ASP A 242 18.36 -4.05 15.35
C ASP A 242 19.71 -3.47 14.84
N ASN A 243 20.25 -4.03 13.76
CA ASN A 243 21.47 -3.61 13.07
C ASN A 243 21.20 -3.25 11.61
N LEU A 244 20.05 -2.65 11.31
CA LEU A 244 19.63 -2.25 9.98
C LEU A 244 20.59 -1.24 9.37
N MET A 245 21.07 -0.25 10.12
CA MET A 245 22.02 0.75 9.61
C MET A 245 23.29 0.10 9.06
N LYS A 246 23.82 -0.91 9.76
CA LYS A 246 24.99 -1.68 9.33
C LYS A 246 24.72 -2.46 8.03
N ARG A 247 23.51 -3.03 7.89
CA ARG A 247 23.10 -3.74 6.67
C ARG A 247 22.95 -2.77 5.49
N LEU A 248 22.32 -1.61 5.71
CA LEU A 248 22.19 -0.56 4.70
C LEU A 248 23.57 -0.06 4.22
N LEU A 249 24.48 0.21 5.15
CA LEU A 249 25.87 0.55 4.81
C LEU A 249 26.53 -0.53 3.95
N THR A 250 26.32 -1.80 4.28
CA THR A 250 26.89 -2.92 3.52
C THR A 250 26.38 -2.93 2.08
N VAL A 251 25.07 -2.77 1.89
CA VAL A 251 24.44 -2.71 0.56
C VAL A 251 24.98 -1.52 -0.24
N LEU A 252 24.97 -0.33 0.34
CA LEU A 252 25.44 0.89 -0.32
C LEU A 252 26.93 0.82 -0.67
N MET A 253 27.78 0.35 0.24
CA MET A 253 29.22 0.19 -0.01
C MET A 253 29.52 -0.84 -1.10
N LYS A 254 28.72 -1.91 -1.19
CA LYS A 254 28.84 -2.88 -2.27
C LYS A 254 28.53 -2.20 -3.61
N ARG A 255 27.40 -1.51 -3.71
CA ARG A 255 27.00 -0.76 -4.91
C ARG A 255 28.04 0.28 -5.33
N VAL A 256 28.62 1.03 -4.38
CA VAL A 256 29.67 2.01 -4.68
C VAL A 256 30.89 1.38 -5.35
N LYS A 257 31.30 0.16 -4.94
CA LYS A 257 32.41 -0.55 -5.58
C LYS A 257 32.08 -1.07 -6.98
N GLU A 258 30.81 -1.33 -7.24
CA GLU A 258 30.31 -1.94 -8.49
C GLU A 258 29.93 -0.88 -9.53
N GLU A 259 29.36 0.25 -9.09
CA GLU A 259 28.75 1.26 -9.94
C GLU A 259 29.59 2.55 -10.06
N THR A 260 30.66 2.69 -9.26
CA THR A 260 31.48 3.93 -9.24
C THR A 260 32.97 3.65 -9.14
N ASP A 261 33.79 4.61 -9.55
CA ASP A 261 35.26 4.57 -9.39
C ASP A 261 35.74 5.00 -7.99
N LEU A 262 34.81 5.29 -7.06
CA LEU A 262 35.16 5.80 -5.74
C LEU A 262 35.41 4.65 -4.76
N LYS A 263 36.41 4.82 -3.90
CA LYS A 263 36.54 3.97 -2.70
C LYS A 263 35.37 4.24 -1.74
N PRO A 264 34.78 3.23 -1.08
CA PRO A 264 33.64 3.41 -0.18
C PRO A 264 33.83 4.47 0.91
N THR A 265 35.02 4.57 1.48
CA THR A 265 35.35 5.59 2.50
C THR A 265 35.38 7.01 1.94
N ALA A 266 35.85 7.17 0.70
CA ALA A 266 35.87 8.45 0.00
C ALA A 266 34.45 8.87 -0.42
N TRP A 267 33.63 7.91 -0.87
CA TRP A 267 32.21 8.13 -1.15
C TRP A 267 31.44 8.54 0.11
N LEU A 268 31.57 7.80 1.22
CA LEU A 268 30.91 8.15 2.49
C LEU A 268 31.22 9.58 2.95
N SER A 269 32.49 9.98 2.85
CA SER A 269 32.94 11.34 3.25
C SER A 269 32.30 12.44 2.38
N LYS A 270 31.93 12.12 1.13
CA LYS A 270 31.25 13.02 0.21
C LYS A 270 29.73 13.00 0.37
N SER A 271 29.14 11.85 0.71
CA SER A 271 27.70 11.62 0.68
C SER A 271 27.00 11.87 2.01
N VAL A 272 27.72 11.79 3.14
CA VAL A 272 27.17 12.05 4.47
C VAL A 272 27.76 13.35 5.01
N HIS A 273 26.93 14.33 5.33
CA HIS A 273 27.35 15.63 5.87
C HIS A 273 27.09 15.78 7.37
N ASP A 274 26.10 15.07 7.89
CA ASP A 274 25.79 15.06 9.32
C ASP A 274 26.94 14.50 10.16
N LYS A 275 27.34 15.25 11.19
CA LYS A 275 28.47 14.89 12.06
C LYS A 275 28.15 13.72 12.98
N ASP A 276 26.93 13.65 13.48
CA ASP A 276 26.49 12.61 14.41
C ASP A 276 26.37 11.30 13.65
N LEU A 277 25.73 11.32 12.48
CA LEU A 277 25.63 10.15 11.61
C LEU A 277 27.01 9.63 11.18
N ARG A 278 27.96 10.53 10.84
CA ARG A 278 29.35 10.12 10.56
C ARG A 278 30.02 9.45 11.75
N SER A 279 29.76 9.94 12.96
CA SER A 279 30.28 9.35 14.19
C SER A 279 29.76 7.93 14.37
N SER A 280 28.44 7.73 14.23
CA SER A 280 27.77 6.43 14.29
C SER A 280 28.27 5.45 13.21
N ILE A 281 28.45 5.92 11.97
CA ILE A 281 29.05 5.09 10.90
C ILE A 281 30.48 4.69 11.28
N SER A 282 31.26 5.62 11.83
CA SER A 282 32.65 5.37 12.18
C SER A 282 32.81 4.38 13.33
N SER A 283 31.94 4.40 14.34
CA SER A 283 31.94 3.40 15.42
C SER A 283 31.57 2.02 14.87
N MET A 284 30.50 1.92 14.08
CA MET A 284 30.06 0.65 13.47
C MET A 284 31.13 0.00 12.57
N LEU A 285 31.92 0.81 11.86
CA LEU A 285 33.01 0.30 11.00
C LEU A 285 34.27 -0.10 11.79
N LYS A 286 34.48 0.47 12.99
CA LYS A 286 35.59 0.13 13.89
C LYS A 286 35.32 -1.14 14.70
N GLU A 287 34.05 -1.44 14.97
CA GLU A 287 33.61 -2.71 15.56
C GLU A 287 33.83 -3.87 14.56
N LYS A 288 35.08 -4.31 14.45
CA LYS A 288 35.44 -5.57 13.80
C LYS A 288 35.31 -6.71 14.81
N LYS A 289 34.41 -7.65 14.49
CA LYS A 289 34.28 -9.04 14.97
C LYS A 289 34.46 -9.28 16.46
#